data_AF-A0A526MWW5-F1
#
_entry.id   AF-A0A526MWW5-F1
#
_cell.length_a   1.000
_cell.length_b   1.000
_cell.length_c   1.000
_cell.angle_alpha   90.00
_cell.angle_beta   90.00
_cell.angle_gamma   90.00
#
_symmetry.space_group_name_H-M   'P 1'
#
loop_
_entity.id
_entity.type
_entity.pdbx_description
1 polymer ?
#
loop_
_entity_poly.entity_id
_entity_poly.type
_entity_poly.pdbx_seq_one_letter_code
_entity_poly.pdbx_strand_id
1 'polypeptide(L)' 'MAHTQTRVDRHRLLGLVLKTTATAIAALKTWQRTVSRRRAIAGLTPDRLRDIGHAEAPAPVLEVKAGLVTNLLSMR' A
#
# COMPACT_ATOMS: atom_id res chain seq x y z
N MET A 1 45.62 5.26 14.14
CA MET A 1 44.84 5.85 13.02
C MET A 1 43.80 4.88 12.43
N ALA A 2 44.05 3.57 12.31
CA ALA A 2 43.10 2.63 11.70
C ALA A 2 41.81 2.36 12.52
N HIS A 3 41.86 2.43 13.85
CA HIS A 3 40.71 2.12 14.71
C HIS A 3 39.65 3.23 14.79
N THR A 4 39.99 4.46 14.45
CA THR A 4 39.03 5.59 14.47
C THR A 4 38.18 5.61 13.20
N GLN A 5 38.76 5.30 12.04
CA GLN A 5 38.02 5.21 10.77
C GLN A 5 36.98 4.08 10.75
N THR A 6 37.34 2.89 11.24
CA THR A 6 36.39 1.75 11.29
C THR A 6 35.22 1.99 12.24
N ARG A 7 35.42 2.78 13.29
CA ARG A 7 34.35 3.17 14.23
C ARG A 7 33.37 4.16 13.59
N VAL A 8 33.88 5.17 12.87
CA VAL A 8 33.06 6.18 12.18
C VAL A 8 32.20 5.54 11.08
N ASP A 9 32.78 4.63 10.29
CA ASP A 9 32.06 3.94 9.21
C ASP A 9 30.94 3.04 9.75
N ARG A 10 31.19 2.30 10.84
CA ARG A 10 30.17 1.48 11.50
C ARG A 10 29.00 2.33 12.02
N HIS A 11 29.26 3.48 12.64
CA HIS A 11 28.20 4.38 13.12
C HIS A 11 27.37 4.96 11.97
N ARG A 12 28.00 5.26 10.83
CA ARG A 12 27.30 5.73 9.64
C ARG A 12 26.41 4.66 9.02
N LEU A 13 26.91 3.43 8.91
CA LEU A 13 26.14 2.27 8.42
C LEU A 13 24.95 1.96 9.34
N LEU A 14 25.16 1.93 10.65
CA LEU A 14 24.07 1.74 11.62
C LEU A 14 23.03 2.86 11.51
N GLY A 15 23.47 4.12 11.40
CA GLY A 15 22.57 5.26 11.20
C GLY A 15 21.74 5.16 9.91
N LEU A 16 22.32 4.63 8.82
CA LEU A 16 21.61 4.39 7.57
C LEU A 16 20.56 3.28 7.73
N VAL A 17 20.95 2.15 8.31
CA VAL A 17 20.05 1.01 8.55
C VAL A 17 18.88 1.42 9.45
N LEU A 18 19.13 2.15 10.54
CA LEU A 18 18.05 2.61 11.42
C LEU A 18 17.07 3.54 10.67
N LYS A 19 17.57 4.44 9.82
CA LYS A 19 16.73 5.34 9.02
C LYS A 19 15.88 4.60 7.99
N THR A 20 16.45 3.61 7.30
CA THR A 20 15.69 2.83 6.32
C THR A 20 14.63 1.98 7.01
N THR A 21 14.95 1.35 8.14
CA THR A 21 13.97 0.60 8.94
C THR A 21 12.85 1.50 9.46
N ALA A 22 13.17 2.68 10.00
CA ALA A 22 12.16 3.64 10.46
C ALA A 22 11.21 4.08 9.33
N THR A 23 11.76 4.32 8.13
CA THR A 23 10.98 4.69 6.94
C THR A 23 10.06 3.56 6.51
N ALA A 24 10.57 2.31 6.48
CA ALA A 24 9.77 1.13 6.14
C ALA A 24 8.62 0.91 7.13
N ILE A 25 8.86 1.08 8.43
CA ILE A 25 7.82 0.97 9.47
C ILE A 25 6.77 2.05 9.28
N ALA A 26 7.18 3.30 9.00
CA ALA A 26 6.25 4.39 8.75
C ALA A 26 5.36 4.11 7.53
N ALA A 27 5.95 3.64 6.42
CA ALA A 27 5.23 3.25 5.21
C ALA A 27 4.27 2.08 5.46
N LEU A 28 4.67 1.09 6.27
CA LEU A 28 3.79 -0.02 6.62
C LEU A 28 2.59 0.44 7.45
N LYS A 29 2.81 1.31 8.44
CA LYS A 29 1.73 1.88 9.27
C LYS A 29 0.75 2.71 8.45
N THR A 30 1.23 3.51 7.50
CA THR A 30 0.35 4.30 6.62
C THR A 30 -0.46 3.39 5.70
N TRP A 31 0.15 2.33 5.16
CA TRP A 31 -0.56 1.32 4.38
C TRP A 31 -1.63 0.60 5.21
N GLN A 32 -1.29 0.09 6.40
CA GLN A 32 -2.24 -0.56 7.30
C GLN A 32 -3.42 0.35 7.63
N ARG A 33 -3.17 1.62 7.99
CA ARG A 33 -4.24 2.60 8.26
C ARG A 33 -5.14 2.81 7.06
N THR A 34 -4.57 2.84 5.86
CA THR A 34 -5.33 2.98 4.60
C THR A 34 -6.20 1.75 4.34
N VAL A 35 -5.65 0.55 4.52
CA VAL A 35 -6.39 -0.71 4.35
C VAL A 35 -7.50 -0.84 5.39
N SER A 36 -7.23 -0.57 6.68
CA SER A 36 -8.23 -0.60 7.73
C SER A 36 -9.36 0.39 7.47
N ARG A 37 -9.04 1.60 6.99
CA ARG A 37 -10.06 2.58 6.59
C ARG A 37 -10.94 2.04 5.46
N ARG A 38 -10.32 1.48 4.41
CA ARG A 38 -11.07 0.89 3.28
C ARG A 38 -11.97 -0.25 3.73
N ARG A 39 -11.48 -1.11 4.63
CA ARG A 39 -12.26 -2.22 5.19
C ARG A 39 -13.41 -1.74 6.06
N ALA A 40 -13.21 -0.69 6.84
CA ALA A 40 -14.27 -0.08 7.64
C ALA A 40 -15.38 0.51 6.74
N ILE A 41 -15.00 1.18 5.65
CA ILE A 41 -15.93 1.71 4.65
C ILE A 41 -16.69 0.56 3.95
N ALA A 42 -16.01 -0.52 3.58
CA ALA A 42 -16.64 -1.69 2.94
C ALA A 42 -17.66 -2.41 3.83
N GLY A 43 -17.58 -2.24 5.16
CA GLY A 43 -18.56 -2.79 6.11
C GLY A 43 -19.81 -1.92 6.30
N LEU A 44 -19.85 -0.72 5.71
CA LEU A 44 -21.01 0.17 5.80
C LEU A 44 -22.00 -0.13 4.67
N THR A 45 -23.29 0.01 4.96
CA THR A 45 -24.32 -0.06 3.92
C THR A 45 -24.27 1.17 3.01
N PRO A 46 -24.71 1.07 1.75
CA PRO A 46 -24.72 2.20 0.81
C PRO A 46 -25.43 3.45 1.34
N ASP A 47 -26.55 3.27 2.07
CA ASP A 47 -27.29 4.39 2.67
C ASP A 47 -26.45 5.13 3.72
N ARG A 48 -25.71 4.38 4.55
CA ARG A 48 -24.80 4.97 5.55
C ARG A 48 -23.62 5.68 4.92
N LEU A 49 -23.16 5.23 3.76
CA LEU A 49 -22.13 5.91 2.98
C LEU A 49 -22.66 7.24 2.39
N ARG A 50 -23.90 7.26 1.90
CA ARG A 50 -24.56 8.48 1.41
C ARG A 50 -24.77 9.50 2.52
N ASP A 51 -25.19 9.06 3.70
CA ASP A 51 -25.43 9.93 4.86
C ASP A 51 -24.17 10.68 5.33
N ILE A 52 -22.99 10.06 5.22
CA ILE A 52 -21.70 10.70 5.59
C ILE A 52 -21.10 11.53 4.45
N GLY A 53 -21.85 11.73 3.35
CA GLY A 53 -21.37 12.43 2.16
C GLY A 53 -20.29 11.68 1.38
N HIS A 54 -20.14 10.37 1.61
CA HIS A 54 -19.24 9.55 0.83
C HIS A 54 -19.92 9.25 -0.52
N ALA A 55 -19.48 9.93 -1.59
CA ALA A 55 -19.88 9.55 -2.93
C ALA A 55 -19.56 8.07 -3.13
N GLU A 56 -20.53 7.33 -3.67
CA GLU A 56 -20.36 5.93 -4.06
C GLU A 56 -19.12 5.87 -4.95
N ALA A 57 -18.03 5.30 -4.42
CA ALA A 57 -16.78 5.23 -5.17
C ALA A 57 -17.10 4.45 -6.45
N PRO A 58 -16.67 4.92 -7.64
CA PRO A 58 -16.87 4.14 -8.85
C PRO A 58 -16.25 2.78 -8.61
N ALA A 59 -17.10 1.75 -8.50
CA ALA A 59 -16.62 0.39 -8.42
C ALA A 59 -15.78 0.19 -9.69
N PRO A 60 -14.58 -0.39 -9.60
CA PRO A 60 -13.85 -0.77 -10.80
C PRO A 60 -14.68 -1.82 -11.53
N VAL A 61 -15.51 -1.37 -12.45
CA VAL A 61 -16.21 -2.23 -13.38
C VAL A 61 -15.14 -2.68 -14.37
N LEU A 62 -14.67 -3.91 -14.18
CA LEU A 62 -13.90 -4.60 -15.20
C LEU A 62 -14.84 -4.83 -16.39
N GLU A 63 -14.86 -3.89 -17.33
CA GLU A 63 -15.50 -4.06 -18.63
C GLU A 63 -14.69 -5.09 -19.43
N VAL A 64 -14.94 -6.36 -19.14
CA VAL A 64 -14.41 -7.46 -19.94
C VAL A 64 -15.18 -7.48 -21.24
N LYS A 65 -14.59 -6.89 -22.29
CA LYS A 65 -15.13 -7.02 -23.66
C LYS A 65 -15.29 -8.51 -23.98
N ALA A 66 -16.41 -8.88 -24.61
CA ALA A 66 -16.76 -10.27 -24.91
C ALA A 66 -15.65 -11.06 -25.64
N GLY A 67 -14.75 -10.39 -26.37
CA GLY A 67 -13.62 -11.02 -27.04
C GLY A 67 -12.38 -11.24 -26.17
N LEU A 68 -12.24 -10.61 -24.99
CA LEU A 68 -11.06 -10.72 -24.14
C LEU A 68 -10.91 -12.11 -23.54
N VAL A 69 -12.02 -12.69 -23.05
CA VAL A 69 -12.03 -14.05 -22.48
C VAL A 69 -11.65 -15.07 -23.54
N THR A 70 -12.22 -14.94 -24.74
CA THR A 70 -11.96 -15.82 -25.88
C THR A 70 -10.50 -15.74 -26.33
N ASN A 71 -9.95 -14.52 -26.42
CA ASN A 71 -8.57 -14.30 -26.84
C ASN A 71 -7.56 -14.88 -25.84
N LEU A 72 -7.83 -14.75 -24.54
CA LEU A 72 -7.02 -15.37 -23.47
C LEU A 72 -7.05 -16.91 -23.53
N LEU A 73 -8.20 -17.51 -23.83
CA LEU A 73 -8.34 -18.96 -23.96
C LEU A 73 -7.59 -19.52 -25.17
N SER A 74 -7.50 -18.76 -26.27
CA SER A 74 -6.81 -19.16 -27.50
C SER A 74 -5.28 -19.02 -27.47
N MET A 75 -4.71 -18.37 -26.44
CA MET A 75 -3.26 -18.23 -26.27
C MET A 75 -2.61 -19.38 -25.48
N ARG A 76 -3.40 -20.39 -25.08
CA ARG A 76 -2.92 -21.62 -24.44
C ARG A 76 -2.48 -22.64 -25.48
#